data_AF-A0AA97IKD5-F1
#
_entry.id   AF-A0AA97IKD5-F1
#
_cell.length_a   1.000
_cell.length_b   1.000
_cell.length_c   1.000
_cell.angle_alpha   90.00
_cell.angle_beta   90.00
_cell.angle_gamma   90.00
#
_symmetry.space_group_name_H-M   'P 1'
#
loop_
_entity.id
_entity.type
_entity.pdbx_description
1 polymer ?
#
loop_
_entity_poly.entity_id
_entity_poly.type
_entity_poly.pdbx_seq_one_letter_code
_entity_poly.pdbx_strand_id
1 'polypeptide(L)'
;MQNQECLQEGWYLLKTRPRQEQRAQENLETQGFDAYCPIVKVRIRGLLKEEILFPGYVFLYLDLKDLDRFHKIRSTRGVSEIVSFNRITRQLHKDGRLSKSQEQDTQALLPKPIPNGHEVIKDIRLIVETLNNHAETEGTGSDRAVSFNKGDKVIMNHPLYQKLEMTFINNVGSARGMILVQYIKMQRNTQGETVCEVVSEKEMEVRLEDLEKA
;
A
#
# COMPACT_ATOMS: atom_id res chain seq x y z
N MET A 1 -33.90 -26.23 -11.18
CA MET A 1 -32.75 -27.15 -11.20
C MET A 1 -31.71 -26.60 -12.17
N GLN A 2 -30.67 -25.96 -11.62
CA GLN A 2 -29.31 -25.84 -12.15
C GLN A 2 -28.57 -24.96 -11.14
N ASN A 3 -28.13 -25.58 -10.05
CA ASN A 3 -27.08 -25.01 -9.19
C ASN A 3 -25.82 -25.03 -10.07
N GLN A 4 -25.53 -23.92 -10.75
CA GLN A 4 -24.27 -23.76 -11.45
C GLN A 4 -23.19 -23.49 -10.40
N GLU A 5 -22.49 -24.55 -10.04
CA GLU A 5 -21.30 -24.60 -9.18
C GLU A 5 -20.07 -23.98 -9.85
N CYS A 6 -20.17 -22.79 -10.43
CA CYS A 6 -19.09 -22.20 -11.21
C CYS A 6 -18.44 -21.01 -10.49
N LEU A 7 -17.11 -20.94 -10.60
CA LEU A 7 -16.36 -19.70 -10.38
C LEU A 7 -17.00 -18.58 -11.19
N GLN A 8 -16.93 -17.36 -10.67
CA GLN A 8 -17.49 -16.20 -11.33
C GLN A 8 -16.41 -15.53 -12.19
N GLU A 9 -16.82 -14.87 -13.25
CA GLU A 9 -15.94 -13.96 -13.96
C GLU A 9 -15.55 -12.80 -13.04
N GLY A 10 -14.29 -12.36 -13.13
CA GLY A 10 -13.83 -11.18 -12.43
C GLY A 10 -12.36 -11.25 -12.00
N TRP A 11 -11.98 -10.26 -11.19
CA TRP A 11 -10.63 -10.17 -10.64
C TRP A 11 -10.48 -11.02 -9.40
N TYR A 12 -9.38 -11.75 -9.32
CA TYR A 12 -9.00 -12.61 -8.22
C TYR A 12 -7.63 -12.20 -7.69
N LEU A 13 -7.40 -12.47 -6.40
CA LEU A 13 -6.12 -12.21 -5.76
C LEU A 13 -5.36 -13.53 -5.58
N LEU A 14 -4.17 -13.60 -6.17
CA LEU A 14 -3.23 -14.69 -6.02
C LEU A 14 -2.17 -14.32 -4.99
N LYS A 15 -1.81 -15.27 -4.14
CA LYS A 15 -0.64 -15.20 -3.30
C LYS A 15 0.50 -15.93 -3.97
N THR A 16 1.65 -15.30 -4.07
CA THR A 16 2.85 -15.85 -4.71
C THR A 16 3.84 -16.38 -3.68
N ARG A 17 4.93 -16.97 -4.16
CA ARG A 17 6.11 -17.24 -3.33
C ARG A 17 6.93 -15.95 -3.19
N PRO A 18 7.60 -15.72 -2.05
CA PRO A 18 8.39 -14.51 -1.84
C PRO A 18 9.38 -14.27 -2.97
N ARG A 19 9.39 -13.07 -3.55
CA ARG A 19 10.30 -12.63 -4.63
C ARG A 19 10.11 -13.39 -5.96
N GLN A 20 8.98 -14.07 -6.16
CA GLN A 20 8.64 -14.75 -7.42
C GLN A 20 7.39 -14.17 -8.09
N GLU A 21 7.00 -12.95 -7.74
CA GLU A 21 5.80 -12.27 -8.23
C GLU A 21 5.87 -12.06 -9.75
N GLN A 22 6.96 -11.46 -10.24
CA GLN A 22 7.18 -11.23 -11.67
C GLN A 22 7.21 -12.55 -12.46
N ARG A 23 7.93 -13.55 -11.93
CA ARG A 23 7.96 -14.89 -12.53
C ARG A 23 6.58 -15.56 -12.55
N ALA A 24 5.77 -15.35 -11.52
CA ALA A 24 4.41 -15.88 -11.46
C ALA A 24 3.53 -15.23 -12.52
N GLN A 25 3.61 -13.89 -12.66
CA GLN A 25 2.91 -13.15 -13.71
C GLN A 25 3.30 -13.67 -15.11
N GLU A 26 4.60 -13.73 -15.42
CA GLU A 26 5.08 -14.22 -16.73
C GLU A 26 4.57 -15.63 -17.06
N ASN A 27 4.56 -16.54 -16.09
CA ASN A 27 4.06 -17.90 -16.30
C ASN A 27 2.54 -17.95 -16.48
N LEU A 28 1.79 -17.04 -15.85
CA LEU A 28 0.34 -16.93 -16.02
C LEU A 28 0.01 -16.36 -17.40
N GLU A 29 0.70 -15.31 -17.81
CA GLU A 29 0.57 -14.70 -19.15
C GLU A 29 0.95 -15.70 -20.25
N THR A 30 2.03 -16.47 -20.06
CA THR A 30 2.43 -17.55 -21.00
C THR A 30 1.36 -18.64 -21.14
N GLN A 31 0.58 -18.88 -20.07
CA GLN A 31 -0.54 -19.82 -20.09
C GLN A 31 -1.82 -19.21 -20.71
N GLY A 32 -1.78 -17.93 -21.08
CA GLY A 32 -2.89 -17.19 -21.67
C GLY A 32 -3.87 -16.61 -20.65
N PHE A 33 -3.44 -16.46 -19.39
CA PHE A 33 -4.24 -15.77 -18.37
C PHE A 33 -3.83 -14.30 -18.25
N ASP A 34 -4.82 -13.44 -18.00
CA ASP A 34 -4.61 -12.02 -17.76
C ASP A 34 -4.18 -11.79 -16.31
N ALA A 35 -2.87 -11.67 -16.08
CA ALA A 35 -2.29 -11.35 -14.79
C ALA A 35 -1.80 -9.90 -14.74
N TYR A 36 -1.85 -9.31 -13.54
CA TYR A 36 -1.39 -7.95 -13.30
C TYR A 36 -0.62 -7.89 -11.98
N CYS A 37 0.66 -7.56 -12.07
CA CYS A 37 1.51 -7.22 -10.93
C CYS A 37 1.83 -5.72 -10.97
N PRO A 38 1.37 -4.91 -10.00
CA PRO A 38 1.69 -3.49 -9.96
C PRO A 38 3.15 -3.29 -9.53
N ILE A 39 3.98 -2.79 -10.46
CA ILE A 39 5.40 -2.48 -10.26
C ILE A 39 5.59 -0.97 -10.32
N VAL A 40 6.28 -0.42 -9.33
CA VAL A 40 6.59 1.00 -9.21
C VAL A 40 8.09 1.22 -9.26
N LYS A 41 8.52 2.36 -9.79
CA LYS A 41 9.91 2.79 -9.81
C LYS A 41 10.16 3.68 -8.61
N VAL A 42 11.11 3.30 -7.77
CA VAL A 42 11.52 4.04 -6.58
C VAL A 42 12.98 4.44 -6.71
N ARG A 43 13.31 5.69 -6.35
CA ARG A 43 14.69 6.17 -6.38
C ARG A 43 15.36 5.90 -5.03
N ILE A 44 16.34 5.00 -5.02
CA ILE A 44 17.11 4.65 -3.82
C ILE A 44 18.57 5.06 -4.07
N ARG A 45 19.07 6.01 -3.27
CA ARG A 45 20.46 6.52 -3.38
C ARG A 45 20.83 7.01 -4.79
N GLY A 46 19.88 7.67 -5.46
CA GLY A 46 20.07 8.22 -6.81
C GLY A 46 19.86 7.23 -7.96
N LEU A 47 19.75 5.93 -7.68
CA LEU A 47 19.46 4.88 -8.65
C LEU A 47 17.96 4.59 -8.71
N LEU A 48 17.41 4.51 -9.92
CA LEU A 48 16.03 4.10 -10.15
C LEU A 48 15.95 2.58 -10.04
N LYS A 49 15.09 2.08 -9.14
CA LYS A 49 14.89 0.65 -8.91
C LYS A 49 13.42 0.31 -9.00
N GLU A 50 13.12 -0.83 -9.62
CA GLU A 50 11.76 -1.38 -9.64
C GLU A 50 11.45 -2.11 -8.33
N GLU A 51 10.28 -1.82 -7.78
CA GLU A 51 9.75 -2.42 -6.57
C GLU A 51 8.28 -2.81 -6.77
N ILE A 52 7.86 -3.90 -6.14
CA ILE A 52 6.49 -4.41 -6.25
C ILE A 52 5.62 -3.69 -5.23
N LEU A 53 4.51 -3.10 -5.67
CA LEU A 53 3.61 -2.33 -4.80
C LEU A 53 2.91 -3.21 -3.76
N PHE A 54 2.59 -4.45 -4.11
CA PHE A 54 1.96 -5.44 -3.22
C PHE A 54 2.79 -6.72 -3.14
N PRO A 55 3.84 -6.75 -2.30
CA PRO A 55 4.71 -7.93 -2.18
C PRO A 55 3.94 -9.19 -1.82
N GLY A 56 4.24 -10.31 -2.50
CA GLY A 56 3.57 -11.58 -2.29
C GLY A 56 2.17 -11.72 -2.90
N TYR A 57 1.68 -10.72 -3.64
CA TYR A 57 0.36 -10.75 -4.27
C TYR A 57 0.41 -10.39 -5.75
N VAL A 58 -0.44 -11.05 -6.54
CA VAL A 58 -0.64 -10.79 -7.97
C VAL A 58 -2.14 -10.81 -8.26
N PHE A 59 -2.62 -9.89 -9.08
CA PHE A 59 -4.01 -9.85 -9.52
C PHE A 59 -4.18 -10.72 -10.78
N LEU A 60 -5.29 -11.43 -10.86
CA LEU A 60 -5.62 -12.30 -11.99
C LEU A 60 -7.05 -12.00 -12.43
N TYR A 61 -7.25 -11.76 -13.71
CA TYR A 61 -8.59 -11.71 -14.29
C TYR A 61 -8.97 -13.09 -14.82
N LEU A 62 -10.15 -13.58 -14.42
CA LEU A 62 -10.75 -14.80 -14.97
C LEU A 62 -11.96 -14.42 -15.80
N ASP A 63 -11.91 -14.71 -17.08
CA ASP A 63 -13.04 -14.65 -18.01
C ASP A 63 -13.83 -15.97 -17.95
N LEU A 64 -15.07 -15.98 -18.43
CA LEU A 64 -15.94 -17.17 -18.51
C LEU A 64 -15.25 -18.35 -19.22
N LYS A 65 -14.41 -18.06 -20.22
CA LYS A 65 -13.64 -19.05 -20.98
C LYS A 65 -12.49 -19.69 -20.19
N ASP A 66 -12.05 -19.06 -19.11
CA ASP A 66 -10.88 -19.44 -18.32
C ASP A 66 -11.25 -20.25 -17.07
N LEU A 67 -12.54 -20.28 -16.71
CA LEU A 67 -13.07 -20.99 -15.54
C LEU A 67 -12.73 -22.49 -15.57
N ASP A 68 -12.78 -23.12 -16.75
CA ASP A 68 -12.44 -24.54 -16.90
C ASP A 68 -10.96 -24.84 -16.64
N ARG A 69 -10.09 -23.85 -16.90
CA ARG A 69 -8.62 -23.96 -16.74
C ARG A 69 -8.15 -23.56 -15.35
N PHE A 70 -9.07 -23.23 -14.44
CA PHE A 70 -8.77 -22.71 -13.12
C PHE A 70 -7.80 -23.58 -12.30
N HIS A 71 -7.85 -24.91 -12.48
CA HIS A 71 -6.94 -25.84 -11.83
C HIS A 71 -5.46 -25.61 -12.19
N LYS A 72 -5.15 -25.08 -13.39
CA LYS A 72 -3.79 -24.79 -13.86
C LYS A 72 -3.13 -23.63 -13.11
N ILE A 73 -3.92 -22.68 -12.61
CA ILE A 73 -3.42 -21.53 -11.84
C ILE A 73 -2.73 -22.02 -10.56
N ARG A 74 -3.31 -23.04 -9.89
CA ARG A 74 -2.74 -23.61 -8.66
C ARG A 74 -1.43 -24.37 -8.88
N SER A 75 -1.23 -24.93 -10.08
CA SER A 75 0.01 -25.61 -10.46
C SER A 75 1.02 -24.69 -11.14
N THR A 76 0.73 -23.39 -11.25
CA THR A 76 1.64 -22.43 -11.89
C THR A 76 2.83 -22.13 -10.99
N ARG A 77 4.04 -22.18 -11.57
CA ARG A 77 5.28 -21.90 -10.84
C ARG A 77 5.31 -20.44 -10.36
N GLY A 78 5.52 -20.26 -9.06
CA GLY A 78 5.55 -18.95 -8.41
C GLY A 78 4.24 -18.58 -7.71
N VAL A 79 3.14 -19.28 -8.01
CA VAL A 79 1.87 -19.17 -7.28
C VAL A 79 1.88 -20.09 -6.07
N SER A 80 1.43 -19.60 -4.92
CA SER A 80 1.28 -20.36 -3.68
C SER A 80 -0.17 -20.78 -3.46
N GLU A 81 -1.09 -19.81 -3.45
CA GLU A 81 -2.51 -20.05 -3.18
C GLU A 81 -3.38 -18.93 -3.74
N ILE A 82 -4.66 -19.23 -3.96
CA ILE A 82 -5.67 -18.22 -4.28
C ILE A 82 -6.26 -17.72 -2.97
N VAL A 83 -6.26 -16.40 -2.79
CA VAL A 83 -6.80 -15.78 -1.58
C VAL A 83 -8.31 -15.99 -1.55
N SER A 84 -8.80 -16.57 -0.45
CA SER A 84 -10.24 -16.60 -0.19
C SER A 84 -10.49 -16.41 1.29
N PHE A 85 -11.58 -15.71 1.60
CA PHE A 85 -11.93 -15.28 2.95
C PHE A 85 -12.49 -16.42 3.83
N ASN A 86 -12.69 -17.62 3.29
CA ASN A 86 -13.29 -18.76 4.00
C ASN A 86 -12.25 -19.76 4.53
N ARG A 87 -11.21 -19.24 5.20
CA ARG A 87 -10.10 -20.06 5.72
C ARG A 87 -10.57 -21.03 6.81
N ILE A 88 -11.46 -20.58 7.69
CA ILE A 88 -12.02 -21.40 8.78
C ILE A 88 -12.85 -22.55 8.19
N THR A 89 -13.72 -22.27 7.23
CA THR A 89 -14.52 -23.29 6.54
C THR A 89 -13.65 -24.30 5.80
N ARG A 90 -12.57 -23.85 5.14
CA ARG A 90 -11.59 -24.75 4.48
C ARG A 90 -10.83 -25.63 5.47
N GLN A 91 -10.52 -25.13 6.66
CA GLN A 91 -9.81 -25.91 7.69
C GLN A 91 -10.73 -26.95 8.33
N LEU A 92 -11.97 -26.55 8.67
CA LEU A 92 -12.99 -27.47 9.18
C LEU A 92 -13.37 -28.55 8.15
N HIS A 93 -13.36 -28.23 6.85
CA HIS A 93 -13.50 -29.21 5.78
C HIS A 93 -12.37 -30.24 5.78
N LYS A 94 -11.12 -29.78 5.84
CA LYS A 94 -9.93 -30.66 5.86
C LYS A 94 -9.93 -31.59 7.09
N ASP A 95 -10.40 -31.07 8.22
CA ASP A 95 -10.44 -31.81 9.48
C ASP A 95 -11.66 -32.73 9.59
N GLY A 96 -12.54 -32.79 8.57
CA GLY A 96 -13.73 -33.63 8.56
C GLY A 96 -14.80 -33.22 9.59
N ARG A 97 -14.76 -31.95 10.03
CA ARG A 97 -15.61 -31.40 11.11
C ARG A 97 -16.80 -30.58 10.61
N LEU A 98 -17.00 -30.49 9.29
CA LEU A 98 -18.17 -29.81 8.74
C LEU A 98 -19.42 -30.68 8.93
N SER A 99 -20.51 -30.04 9.35
CA SER A 99 -21.82 -30.70 9.40
C SER A 99 -22.38 -30.89 7.99
N LYS A 100 -23.13 -31.96 7.74
CA LYS A 100 -23.75 -32.27 6.43
C LYS A 100 -24.64 -31.16 5.87
N SER A 101 -25.17 -30.28 6.72
CA SER A 101 -25.91 -29.08 6.32
C SER A 101 -25.00 -27.95 5.82
N GLN A 102 -23.77 -27.86 6.32
CA GLN A 102 -22.75 -26.90 5.86
C GLN A 102 -21.94 -27.40 4.65
N GLU A 103 -21.96 -28.71 4.37
CA GLU A 103 -21.41 -29.28 3.14
C GLU A 103 -22.20 -28.85 1.89
N GLN A 104 -23.50 -28.56 2.03
CA GLN A 104 -24.33 -28.00 0.97
C GLN A 104 -23.94 -26.54 0.63
N ASP A 105 -23.28 -25.84 1.56
CA ASP A 105 -22.63 -24.53 1.32
C ASP A 105 -21.22 -24.68 0.74
N THR A 106 -20.95 -25.74 -0.03
CA THR A 106 -19.71 -25.93 -0.80
C THR A 106 -19.44 -24.76 -1.77
N GLN A 107 -20.49 -24.01 -2.16
CA GLN A 107 -20.38 -22.72 -2.86
C GLN A 107 -19.57 -21.68 -2.07
N ALA A 108 -19.60 -21.72 -0.73
CA ALA A 108 -18.78 -20.86 0.10
C ALA A 108 -17.29 -21.26 0.08
N LEU A 109 -16.91 -22.43 -0.40
CA LEU A 109 -15.50 -22.84 -0.41
C LEU A 109 -14.72 -22.30 -1.61
N LEU A 110 -15.41 -21.93 -2.70
CA LEU A 110 -14.78 -21.32 -3.87
C LEU A 110 -14.34 -19.88 -3.58
N PRO A 111 -13.18 -19.45 -4.12
CA PRO A 111 -12.82 -18.04 -4.03
C PRO A 111 -13.85 -17.22 -4.78
N LYS A 112 -14.22 -16.09 -4.17
CA LYS A 112 -15.06 -15.07 -4.80
C LYS A 112 -14.15 -14.01 -5.44
N PRO A 113 -14.58 -13.39 -6.55
CA PRO A 113 -13.84 -12.29 -7.12
C PRO A 113 -13.81 -11.09 -6.16
N ILE A 114 -12.83 -10.22 -6.37
CA ILE A 114 -12.69 -8.95 -5.67
C ILE A 114 -13.91 -8.08 -5.99
N PRO A 115 -14.66 -7.61 -4.97
CA PRO A 115 -15.75 -6.67 -5.19
C PRO A 115 -15.26 -5.43 -5.94
N ASN A 116 -15.99 -5.00 -6.97
CA ASN A 116 -15.61 -3.89 -7.84
C ASN A 116 -14.16 -3.98 -8.39
N GLY A 117 -13.68 -5.19 -8.66
CA GLY A 117 -12.29 -5.42 -9.03
C GLY A 117 -11.81 -4.56 -10.22
N HIS A 118 -12.67 -4.25 -11.19
CA HIS A 118 -12.31 -3.38 -12.31
C HIS A 118 -11.92 -1.96 -11.87
N GLU A 119 -12.68 -1.35 -10.95
CA GLU A 119 -12.39 -0.02 -10.40
C GLU A 119 -11.11 -0.05 -9.57
N VAL A 120 -10.97 -1.07 -8.72
CA VAL A 120 -9.76 -1.26 -7.90
C VAL A 120 -8.51 -1.37 -8.76
N ILE A 121 -8.52 -2.17 -9.83
CA ILE A 121 -7.37 -2.30 -10.72
C ILE A 121 -7.11 -1.00 -11.48
N LYS A 122 -8.15 -0.25 -11.87
CA LYS A 122 -8.01 1.06 -12.51
C LYS A 122 -7.31 2.06 -11.58
N ASP A 123 -7.73 2.12 -10.32
CA ASP A 123 -7.13 3.00 -9.32
C ASP A 123 -5.67 2.62 -9.03
N ILE A 124 -5.38 1.33 -8.92
CA ILE A 124 -4.01 0.85 -8.76
C ILE A 124 -3.13 1.26 -9.95
N ARG A 125 -3.65 1.14 -11.18
CA ARG A 125 -2.92 1.59 -12.39
C ARG A 125 -2.63 3.08 -12.35
N LEU A 126 -3.62 3.89 -11.95
CA LEU A 126 -3.45 5.35 -11.80
C LEU A 126 -2.38 5.68 -10.76
N ILE A 127 -2.38 4.98 -9.62
CA ILE A 127 -1.36 5.14 -8.57
C ILE A 127 0.03 4.80 -9.11
N VAL A 128 0.16 3.67 -9.82
CA VAL A 128 1.45 3.23 -10.41
C VAL A 128 1.96 4.26 -11.42
N GLU A 129 1.09 4.75 -12.30
CA GLU A 129 1.43 5.76 -13.29
C GLU A 129 1.91 7.06 -12.63
N THR A 130 1.16 7.54 -11.64
CA THR A 130 1.50 8.75 -10.88
C THR A 130 2.86 8.61 -10.20
N LEU A 131 3.10 7.49 -9.50
CA LEU A 131 4.37 7.24 -8.80
C LEU A 131 5.55 7.13 -9.76
N ASN A 132 5.37 6.48 -10.92
CA ASN A 132 6.42 6.35 -11.92
C ASN A 132 6.77 7.71 -12.56
N ASN A 133 5.77 8.54 -12.84
CA ASN A 133 5.98 9.89 -13.40
C ASN A 133 6.76 10.79 -12.43
N HIS A 134 6.45 10.74 -11.13
CA HIS A 134 7.21 11.48 -10.11
C HIS A 134 8.67 11.01 -10.04
N ALA A 135 8.92 9.70 -10.05
CA ALA A 135 10.27 9.15 -10.00
C ALA A 135 11.13 9.51 -11.23
N GLU A 136 10.50 9.70 -12.40
CA GLU A 136 11.17 10.14 -13.63
C GLU A 136 11.43 11.66 -13.65
N THR A 137 10.49 12.46 -13.15
CA THR A 137 10.59 13.94 -13.10
C THR A 137 11.69 14.41 -12.14
N GLU A 138 11.95 13.68 -11.05
CA GLU A 138 13.10 13.93 -10.15
C GLU A 138 14.47 13.85 -10.85
N GLY A 139 14.55 13.30 -12.07
CA GLY A 139 15.79 13.17 -12.86
C GLY A 139 16.12 14.36 -13.77
N THR A 140 15.16 15.22 -14.12
CA THR A 140 15.36 16.29 -15.11
C THR A 140 14.68 17.58 -14.67
N GLY A 141 15.41 18.35 -13.88
CA GLY A 141 15.04 19.73 -13.50
C GLY A 141 14.43 19.82 -12.11
N SER A 142 15.23 20.31 -11.16
CA SER A 142 14.88 21.43 -10.27
C SER A 142 13.37 21.64 -9.99
N ASP A 143 12.67 20.65 -9.48
CA ASP A 143 11.49 20.93 -8.68
C ASP A 143 11.95 20.93 -7.23
N ARG A 144 11.69 22.04 -6.54
CA ARG A 144 12.24 22.37 -5.22
C ARG A 144 11.67 21.40 -4.18
N ALA A 145 12.15 20.16 -4.14
CA ALA A 145 12.13 19.38 -2.92
C ALA A 145 12.93 20.21 -1.92
N VAL A 146 12.22 20.93 -1.06
CA VAL A 146 12.82 21.77 -0.03
C VAL A 146 13.64 20.84 0.85
N SER A 147 14.93 20.75 0.58
CA SER A 147 15.84 19.94 1.37
C SER A 147 16.00 20.63 2.72
N PHE A 148 15.51 19.98 3.77
CA PHE A 148 15.70 20.43 5.14
C PHE A 148 17.01 19.86 5.69
N ASN A 149 17.84 20.73 6.24
CA ASN A 149 19.01 20.34 7.00
C ASN A 149 18.63 20.21 8.48
N LYS A 150 19.33 19.35 9.21
CA LYS A 150 19.18 19.23 10.66
C LYS A 150 19.45 20.60 11.30
N GLY A 151 18.49 21.09 12.09
CA GLY A 151 18.54 22.39 12.74
C GLY A 151 17.75 23.50 12.02
N ASP A 152 17.26 23.25 10.80
CA ASP A 152 16.44 24.24 10.07
C ASP A 152 15.16 24.55 10.85
N LYS A 153 14.77 25.83 10.87
CA LYS A 153 13.48 26.26 11.39
C LYS A 153 12.41 26.02 10.35
N VAL A 154 11.36 25.31 10.75
CA VAL A 154 10.27 24.89 9.86
C VAL A 154 8.92 25.23 10.47
N ILE A 155 7.97 25.59 9.61
CA ILE A 155 6.57 25.80 9.95
C ILE A 155 5.77 24.67 9.30
N MET A 156 4.78 24.14 10.00
CA MET A 156 3.90 23.10 9.47
C MET A 156 2.57 23.73 9.06
N ASN A 157 2.11 23.42 7.85
CA ASN A 157 0.80 23.83 7.36
C ASN A 157 -0.30 22.96 7.97
N HIS A 158 -0.60 23.18 9.26
CA HIS A 158 -1.60 22.43 10.00
C HIS A 158 -2.45 23.36 10.89
N PRO A 159 -3.79 23.17 10.99
CA PRO A 159 -4.67 24.04 11.75
C PRO A 159 -4.29 24.24 13.23
N LEU A 160 -3.74 23.20 13.86
CA LEU A 160 -3.34 23.23 15.28
C LEU A 160 -1.96 23.82 15.55
N TYR A 161 -1.09 23.89 14.54
CA TYR A 161 0.32 24.27 14.69
C TYR A 161 0.69 25.44 13.75
N GLN A 162 -0.33 26.14 13.24
CA GLN A 162 -0.15 27.24 12.33
C GLN A 162 0.65 28.35 13.01
N LYS A 163 1.72 28.82 12.35
CA LYS A 163 2.65 29.84 12.85
C LYS A 163 3.52 29.42 14.05
N LEU A 164 3.60 28.12 14.36
CA LEU A 164 4.55 27.64 15.36
C LEU A 164 5.85 27.22 14.67
N GLU A 165 6.95 27.87 15.06
CA GLU A 165 8.28 27.51 14.57
C GLU A 165 8.78 26.25 15.26
N MET A 166 9.19 25.27 14.46
CA MET A 166 9.71 23.98 14.91
C MET A 166 11.12 23.80 14.39
N THR A 167 11.88 22.89 14.99
CA THR A 167 13.24 22.60 14.54
C THR A 167 13.28 21.25 13.85
N PHE A 168 13.75 21.21 12.60
CA PHE A 168 13.92 19.98 11.86
C PHE A 168 15.06 19.15 12.44
N ILE A 169 14.79 17.88 12.80
CA ILE A 169 15.79 17.00 13.41
C ILE A 169 16.47 16.15 12.33
N ASN A 170 15.70 15.33 11.63
CA ASN A 170 16.21 14.41 10.61
C ASN A 170 15.09 13.93 9.68
N ASN A 171 15.49 13.35 8.54
CA ASN A 171 14.57 12.65 7.65
C ASN A 171 14.30 11.23 8.17
N VAL A 172 13.04 10.83 8.15
CA VAL A 172 12.59 9.45 8.42
C VAL A 172 12.06 8.89 7.10
N GLY A 173 12.92 8.21 6.36
CA GLY A 173 12.60 7.72 5.02
C GLY A 173 12.68 8.83 3.96
N SER A 174 11.90 8.68 2.88
CA SER A 174 11.92 9.59 1.72
C SER A 174 10.89 10.73 1.79
N ALA A 175 9.76 10.54 2.48
CA ALA A 175 8.62 11.46 2.46
C ALA A 175 8.28 12.06 3.83
N ARG A 176 8.96 11.64 4.90
CA ARG A 176 8.68 12.07 6.27
C ARG A 176 9.94 12.57 6.96
N GLY A 177 9.74 13.46 7.92
CA GLY A 177 10.80 14.01 8.77
C GLY A 177 10.36 14.10 10.22
N MET A 178 11.34 14.10 11.12
CA MET A 178 11.12 14.40 12.53
C MET A 178 11.33 15.89 12.78
N ILE A 179 10.38 16.48 13.48
CA ILE A 179 10.46 17.86 13.94
C ILE A 179 10.36 17.92 15.46
N LEU A 180 11.03 18.92 16.04
CA LEU A 180 10.95 19.25 17.46
C LEU A 180 9.99 20.43 17.64
N VAL A 181 8.92 20.18 18.40
CA VAL A 181 7.93 21.18 18.80
C VAL A 181 8.25 21.65 20.22
N GLN A 182 8.50 22.95 20.40
CA GLN A 182 8.70 23.56 21.71
C GLN A 182 7.41 24.24 22.18
N TYR A 183 6.84 23.77 23.29
CA TYR A 183 5.66 24.37 23.91
C TYR A 183 6.10 25.46 24.89
N ILE A 184 5.68 26.70 24.64
CA ILE A 184 6.01 27.86 25.45
C ILE A 184 4.79 28.25 26.27
N LYS A 185 4.99 28.52 27.56
CA LYS A 185 3.98 29.13 28.44
C LYS A 185 4.34 30.60 28.62
N MET A 186 3.39 31.47 28.27
CA MET A 186 3.50 32.90 28.52
C MET A 186 2.79 33.24 29.83
N GLN A 187 3.52 33.82 30.77
CA GLN A 187 2.95 34.32 32.02
C GLN A 187 3.26 35.80 32.19
N ARG A 188 2.25 36.59 32.58
CA ARG A 188 2.49 37.97 33.01
C ARG A 188 2.92 37.98 34.46
N ASN A 189 4.10 38.52 34.72
CA ASN A 189 4.56 38.79 36.07
C ASN A 189 3.74 39.94 36.68
N THR A 190 3.81 40.06 38.01
CA THR A 190 3.18 41.13 38.78
C THR A 190 3.66 42.53 38.38
N GLN A 191 4.79 42.65 37.68
CA GLN A 191 5.35 43.88 37.12
C GLN A 191 4.86 44.19 35.69
N GLY A 192 3.96 43.39 35.13
CA GLY A 192 3.38 43.61 33.79
C GLY A 192 4.19 43.05 32.63
N GLU A 193 5.41 42.56 32.88
CA GLU A 193 6.25 41.91 31.88
C GLU A 193 5.74 40.49 31.56
N THR A 194 5.73 40.13 30.28
CA THR A 194 5.35 38.78 29.82
C THR A 194 6.60 37.93 29.73
N VAL A 195 6.73 36.95 30.63
CA VAL A 195 7.81 35.97 30.62
C VAL A 195 7.37 34.77 29.79
N CYS A 196 8.23 34.37 28.85
CA CYS A 196 8.05 33.17 28.03
C CYS A 196 8.97 32.07 28.57
N GLU A 197 8.40 30.94 28.99
CA GLU A 197 9.17 29.77 29.47
C GLU A 197 8.83 28.55 28.60
N VAL A 198 9.85 27.81 28.17
CA VAL A 198 9.64 26.54 27.45
C VAL A 198 9.24 25.47 28.46
N VAL A 199 8.01 24.97 28.35
CA VAL A 199 7.41 24.01 29.28
C VAL A 199 7.62 22.56 28.87
N SER A 200 7.71 22.29 27.57
CA SER A 200 7.85 20.93 27.08
C SER A 200 8.40 20.92 25.66
N GLU A 201 9.16 19.89 25.33
CA GLU A 201 9.58 19.60 23.96
C GLU A 201 8.97 18.27 23.52
N LYS A 202 8.48 18.20 22.29
CA LYS A 202 7.91 16.98 21.72
C LYS A 202 8.45 16.74 20.33
N GLU A 203 8.96 15.54 20.10
CA GLU A 203 9.32 15.06 18.78
C GLU A 203 8.06 14.57 18.04
N MET A 204 7.95 14.91 16.76
CA MET A 204 6.80 14.56 15.93
C MET A 204 7.25 14.14 14.53
N GLU A 205 6.74 13.00 14.06
CA GLU A 205 6.92 12.54 12.68
C GLU A 205 5.87 13.21 11.80
N VAL A 206 6.32 13.92 10.77
CA VAL A 206 5.47 14.69 9.86
C VAL A 206 5.85 14.42 8.41
N ARG A 207 4.95 14.72 7.48
CA ARG A 207 5.27 14.66 6.05
C ARG A 207 6.09 15.89 5.66
N LEU A 208 7.08 15.69 4.79
CA LEU A 208 7.92 16.79 4.31
C LEU A 208 7.15 17.77 3.41
N GLU A 209 6.07 17.31 2.77
CA GLU A 209 5.17 18.14 1.96
C GLU A 209 4.38 19.17 2.78
N ASP A 210 4.15 18.88 4.06
CA ASP A 210 3.40 19.76 4.97
C ASP A 210 4.32 20.78 5.67
N LEU A 211 5.63 20.73 5.40
CA LEU A 211 6.63 21.60 6.01
C LEU A 211 7.08 22.69 5.05
N GLU A 212 7.24 23.89 5.59
CA GLU A 212 7.84 25.05 4.93
C GLU A 212 9.01 25.55 5.78
N LYS A 213 10.03 26.16 5.14
CA LYS A 213 11.09 26.85 5.91
C LYS A 213 10.51 28.14 6.51
N ALA A 214 10.79 28.35 7.79
CA ALA A 214 10.39 29.57 8.51
C ALA A 214 11.14 30.81 7.99
#